data_AF-V5H816-F1
#
_entry.id   AF-V5H816-F1
#
_cell.length_a   1.000
_cell.length_b   1.000
_cell.length_c   1.000
_cell.angle_alpha   90.00
_cell.angle_beta   90.00
_cell.angle_gamma   90.00
#
_symmetry.space_group_name_H-M   'P 1'
#
loop_
_entity.id
_entity.type
_entity.pdbx_description
1 polymer ?
#
loop_
_entity_poly.entity_id
_entity_poly.type
_entity_poly.pdbx_seq_one_letter_code
_entity_poly.pdbx_strand_id
1 'polypeptide(L)'
;MLCLSIPVLRLLYFELRGHGHPMHEDIHRRYRYTAYRTFVRWLWRRLGRGNRMILPACVVGRIREEFPSETTTGFRYPRYR
;
A
#
# COMPACT_ATOMS: atom_id res chain seq x y z
N MET A 1 12.18 8.17 3.02
CA MET A 1 11.28 7.18 3.67
C MET A 1 11.08 5.99 2.74
N LEU A 2 11.14 4.75 3.24
CA LEU A 2 11.06 3.52 2.43
C LEU A 2 9.79 3.41 1.56
N CYS A 3 8.67 3.99 2.02
CA CYS A 3 7.39 3.98 1.33
C CYS A 3 7.27 4.98 0.15
N LEU A 4 8.28 5.83 -0.09
CA LEU A 4 8.31 6.78 -1.21
C LEU A 4 9.42 6.46 -2.22
N SER A 5 10.36 5.57 -1.87
CA SER A 5 11.47 5.22 -2.76
C SER A 5 11.00 4.28 -3.87
N ILE A 6 10.92 4.79 -5.09
CA ILE A 6 10.54 4.01 -6.29
C ILE A 6 11.31 2.67 -6.42
N PRO A 7 12.66 2.61 -6.31
CA PRO A 7 13.37 1.34 -6.45
C PRO A 7 12.96 0.32 -5.38
N VAL A 8 12.75 0.78 -4.14
CA VAL A 8 12.27 -0.09 -3.04
C VAL A 8 10.85 -0.55 -3.29
N LEU A 9 9.95 0.34 -3.72
CA LEU A 9 8.57 0.00 -4.04
C LEU A 9 8.48 -1.01 -5.19
N ARG A 10 9.37 -0.91 -6.19
CA ARG A 10 9.41 -1.86 -7.30
C ARG A 10 9.79 -3.27 -6.83
N LEU A 11 10.75 -3.37 -5.93
CA LEU A 11 11.14 -4.66 -5.34
C LEU A 11 10.02 -5.25 -4.47
N LEU A 12 9.45 -4.45 -3.58
CA LEU A 12 8.34 -4.87 -2.71
C LEU A 12 7.06 -5.21 -3.50
N TYR A 13 6.86 -4.58 -4.65
CA TYR A 13 5.79 -4.93 -5.56
C TYR A 13 5.91 -6.37 -6.05
N PHE A 14 7.12 -6.82 -6.44
CA PHE A 14 7.33 -8.21 -6.86
C PHE A 14 7.08 -9.21 -5.73
N GLU A 15 7.48 -8.87 -4.51
CA GLU A 15 7.19 -9.67 -3.31
C GLU A 15 5.67 -9.79 -3.08
N LEU A 16 4.94 -8.68 -3.13
CA LEU A 16 3.48 -8.66 -2.98
C LEU A 16 2.77 -9.48 -4.07
N ARG A 17 3.28 -9.44 -5.31
CA ARG A 17 2.78 -10.24 -6.42
C ARG A 17 2.98 -11.73 -6.17
N GLY A 18 4.14 -12.15 -5.67
CA GLY A 18 4.42 -13.53 -5.28
C GLY A 18 3.46 -14.05 -4.19
N HIS A 19 3.00 -13.16 -3.31
CA HIS A 19 1.98 -13.48 -2.29
C HIS A 19 0.53 -13.48 -2.81
N GLY A 20 0.28 -13.25 -4.10
CA GLY A 20 -1.05 -13.30 -4.71
C GLY A 20 -1.94 -12.08 -4.36
N HIS A 21 -1.35 -10.92 -4.06
CA HIS A 21 -2.13 -9.72 -3.81
C HIS A 21 -2.75 -9.14 -5.10
N PRO A 22 -3.93 -8.48 -5.01
CA PRO A 22 -4.60 -7.94 -6.18
C PRO A 22 -3.77 -6.82 -6.80
N MET A 23 -3.55 -6.92 -8.11
CA MET A 23 -2.78 -5.95 -8.88
C MET A 23 -3.74 -5.01 -9.61
N HIS A 24 -3.52 -3.70 -9.46
CA HIS A 24 -4.24 -2.69 -10.24
C HIS A 24 -3.59 -2.54 -11.62
N GLU A 25 -4.31 -2.09 -12.65
CA GLU A 25 -3.69 -1.79 -13.95
C GLU A 25 -2.87 -0.49 -13.89
N ASP A 26 -3.43 0.53 -13.23
CA ASP A 26 -2.78 1.82 -13.00
C ASP A 26 -1.51 1.70 -12.16
N ILE A 27 -0.40 2.22 -12.70
CA ILE A 27 0.94 2.15 -12.11
C ILE A 27 0.98 2.93 -10.80
N HIS A 28 0.39 4.12 -10.74
CA HIS A 28 0.39 4.92 -9.53
C HIS A 28 -0.44 4.26 -8.42
N ARG A 29 -1.55 3.61 -8.76
CA ARG A 29 -2.33 2.80 -7.80
C ARG A 29 -1.56 1.58 -7.30
N ARG A 30 -0.73 0.93 -8.13
CA ARG A 30 0.20 -0.12 -7.68
C ARG A 30 1.20 0.42 -6.66
N TYR A 31 1.79 1.58 -6.94
CA TYR A 31 2.75 2.20 -6.04
C TYR A 31 2.09 2.66 -4.73
N ARG A 32 0.92 3.31 -4.78
CA ARG A 32 0.14 3.66 -3.58
C ARG A 32 -0.15 2.44 -2.71
N TYR A 33 -0.65 1.35 -3.31
CA TYR A 33 -0.96 0.12 -2.58
C TYR A 33 0.28 -0.48 -1.91
N THR A 34 1.40 -0.54 -2.64
CA THR A 34 2.67 -1.04 -2.12
C THR A 34 3.18 -0.14 -1.00
N ALA A 35 3.18 1.18 -1.19
CA ALA A 35 3.60 2.17 -0.22
C ALA A 35 2.82 2.08 1.09
N TYR A 36 1.48 1.97 1.02
CA TYR A 36 0.64 1.81 2.21
C TYR A 36 1.03 0.56 3.00
N ARG A 37 1.27 -0.55 2.32
CA ARG A 37 1.60 -1.81 2.99
C ARG A 37 3.01 -1.84 3.53
N THR A 38 3.97 -1.28 2.81
CA THR A 38 5.34 -1.13 3.29
C THR A 38 5.37 -0.30 4.56
N PHE A 39 4.63 0.82 4.59
CA PHE A 39 4.55 1.68 5.77
C PHE A 39 3.91 0.97 6.97
N VAL A 40 2.79 0.27 6.73
CA VAL A 40 2.13 -0.54 7.76
C VAL A 40 3.05 -1.65 8.29
N ARG A 41 3.77 -2.34 7.40
CA ARG A 41 4.76 -3.37 7.78
C ARG A 41 5.92 -2.79 8.58
N TRP A 42 6.35 -1.57 8.26
CA TRP A 42 7.41 -0.89 8.99
C TRP A 42 6.98 -0.53 10.42
N LEU A 43 5.78 -0.01 10.61
CA LEU A 43 5.24 0.36 11.93
C LEU A 43 4.87 -0.85 12.79
N TRP A 44 4.11 -1.80 12.24
CA TRP A 44 3.48 -2.88 13.00
C TRP A 44 4.04 -4.28 12.70
N ARG A 45 5.15 -4.37 11.96
CA ARG A 45 5.73 -5.64 11.50
C ARG A 45 4.70 -6.44 10.67
N ARG A 46 4.68 -7.77 10.83
CA ARG A 46 3.80 -8.65 10.06
C ARG A 46 2.42 -8.70 10.70
N LEU A 47 1.45 -8.04 10.08
CA LEU A 47 0.03 -8.18 10.42
C LEU A 47 -0.54 -9.46 9.81
N GLY A 48 -1.33 -10.20 10.60
CA GLY A 48 -2.06 -11.39 10.16
C GLY A 48 -3.22 -11.07 9.20
N ARG A 49 -3.85 -12.12 8.64
CA ARG A 49 -5.08 -11.96 7.84
C ARG A 49 -6.19 -11.36 8.73
N GLY A 50 -6.98 -10.44 8.19
CA GLY A 50 -8.04 -9.75 8.91
C GLY A 50 -7.58 -8.52 9.72
N ASN A 51 -6.33 -8.47 10.14
CA ASN A 51 -5.83 -7.35 10.94
C ASN A 51 -5.39 -6.17 10.06
N ARG A 52 -6.34 -5.32 9.65
CA ARG A 52 -6.05 -4.08 8.87
C ARG A 52 -5.94 -2.89 9.81
N MET A 53 -4.78 -2.23 9.83
CA MET A 53 -4.56 -0.97 10.53
C MET A 53 -4.82 0.24 9.63
N ILE A 54 -5.36 1.31 10.22
CA ILE A 54 -5.59 2.59 9.53
C ILE A 54 -4.28 3.37 9.53
N LEU A 55 -3.91 3.93 8.37
CA LEU A 55 -2.73 4.79 8.26
C LEU A 55 -3.05 6.22 8.75
N PRO A 56 -2.07 6.92 9.35
CA PRO A 56 -2.19 8.34 9.65
C PRO A 56 -2.47 9.18 8.39
N ALA A 57 -3.33 10.20 8.52
CA ALA A 57 -3.75 11.04 7.40
C ALA A 57 -2.57 11.75 6.71
N CYS A 58 -1.56 12.20 7.47
CA CYS A 58 -0.37 12.84 6.93
C CYS A 58 0.40 11.93 5.96
N VAL A 59 0.51 10.65 6.28
CA VAL A 59 1.20 9.66 5.45
C VAL A 59 0.37 9.37 4.20
N VAL A 60 -0.94 9.23 4.35
CA VAL A 60 -1.85 9.03 3.20
C VAL A 60 -1.80 10.21 2.24
N GLY A 61 -1.79 11.44 2.76
CA GLY A 61 -1.66 12.67 1.96
C GLY A 61 -0.37 12.68 1.14
N ARG A 62 0.78 12.49 1.80
CA ARG A 62 2.08 12.44 1.13
C ARG A 62 2.17 11.37 0.05
N ILE A 63 1.67 10.16 0.31
CA ILE A 63 1.69 9.08 -0.69
C ILE A 63 0.78 9.40 -1.90
N ARG A 64 -0.32 10.13 -1.69
CA ARG A 64 -1.23 10.52 -2.78
C ARG A 64 -0.68 11.68 -3.60
N GLU A 65 0.09 12.58 -2.99
CA GLU A 65 0.84 13.64 -3.68
C GLU A 65 1.91 13.03 -4.60
N GLU A 66 2.69 12.06 -4.09
CA GLU A 66 3.79 11.43 -4.84
C GLU A 66 3.29 10.53 -5.98
N PHE A 67 2.15 9.86 -5.79
CA PHE A 67 1.59 8.91 -6.75
C PHE A 67 0.14 9.29 -7.12
N PRO A 68 -0.05 10.35 -7.95
CA PRO A 68 -1.37 10.88 -8.29
C PRO A 68 -2.16 9.88 -9.14
N SER A 69 -3.44 9.66 -8.86
CA SER A 69 -4.26 8.74 -9.65
C SER A 69 -5.74 9.07 -9.49
N GLU A 70 -6.45 9.07 -10.62
CA GLU A 70 -7.83 9.58 -10.75
C GLU A 70 -8.81 8.88 -9.80
N THR A 71 -8.65 7.56 -9.64
CA THR A 71 -9.48 6.79 -8.74
C THR A 71 -8.85 6.71 -7.36
N THR A 72 -9.42 7.40 -6.37
CA THR A 72 -9.04 7.19 -4.97
C THR A 72 -10.16 6.52 -4.19
N THR A 73 -9.91 5.27 -3.77
CA THR A 73 -10.75 4.56 -2.81
C THR A 73 -10.20 4.74 -1.40
N GLY A 74 -11.07 5.02 -0.43
CA GLY A 74 -10.71 5.07 0.99
C GLY A 74 -10.41 3.70 1.60
N PHE A 75 -10.20 3.68 2.91
CA PHE A 75 -10.04 2.44 3.68
C PHE A 75 -11.29 1.57 3.56
N ARG A 76 -11.10 0.26 3.37
CA ARG A 76 -12.17 -0.73 3.35
C ARG A 76 -11.85 -1.83 4.34
N TYR A 77 -12.84 -2.25 5.12
CA TYR A 77 -12.70 -3.42 5.98
C TYR A 77 -12.53 -4.69 5.13
N PRO A 78 -11.77 -5.70 5.64
CA PRO A 78 -11.77 -7.01 5.00
C PRO A 78 -13.19 -7.58 5.09
N ARG A 79 -13.70 -8.12 3.97
CA ARG A 79 -14.94 -8.89 4.00
C ARG A 79 -14.61 -10.24 4.62
N TYR A 80 -15.06 -10.46 5.84
CA TYR A 80 -15.08 -11.79 6.43
C TYR A 80 -16.24 -12.56 5.81
N ARG A 81 -15.97 -13.76 5.30
CA ARG A 81 -16.97 -14.75 4.90
C ARG A 81 -16.78 -15.97 5.79
#